data_AF-A0A3D0JZB5-F1
#
_entry.id   AF-A0A3D0JZB5-F1
#
_cell.length_a   1.000
_cell.length_b   1.000
_cell.length_c   1.000
_cell.angle_alpha   90.00
_cell.angle_beta   90.00
_cell.angle_gamma   90.00
#
_symmetry.space_group_name_H-M   'P 1'
#
loop_
_entity.id
_entity.type
_entity.pdbx_description
1 polymer ?
#
loop_
_entity_poly.entity_id
_entity_poly.type
_entity_poly.pdbx_seq_one_letter_code
_entity_poly.pdbx_strand_id
1 'polypeptide(L)'
;MGRDCRLARSIDILIPWNISLGDRVHIGEHVILYALGPISIGSGTVVDVRAHLCAGSHDMHDTRFPLTRPPITIGEDCFIG
;
A
#
# COMPACT_ATOMS: atom_id res chain seq x y z
N MET A 1 12.10 -4.39 1.22
CA MET A 1 12.00 -3.77 -0.12
C MET A 1 12.98 -4.44 -1.03
N GLY A 2 12.58 -4.69 -2.28
CA GLY A 2 13.47 -5.17 -3.34
C GLY A 2 14.45 -4.09 -3.82
N ARG A 3 15.15 -4.40 -4.91
CA ARG A 3 16.15 -3.52 -5.54
C ARG A 3 15.48 -2.47 -6.42
N ASP A 4 16.15 -1.33 -6.59
CA ASP A 4 15.78 -0.27 -7.54
C ASP A 4 14.37 0.31 -7.38
N CYS A 5 13.80 0.24 -6.17
CA CYS A 5 12.54 0.91 -5.87
C CYS A 5 12.70 2.44 -5.86
N ARG A 6 11.72 3.15 -6.40
CA ARG A 6 11.67 4.62 -6.40
C ARG A 6 10.44 5.08 -5.64
N LEU A 7 10.68 5.78 -4.54
CA LEU A 7 9.64 6.28 -3.64
C LEU A 7 9.74 7.81 -3.62
N ALA A 8 8.65 8.50 -3.96
CA ALA A 8 8.59 9.95 -3.84
C ALA A 8 8.78 10.40 -2.38
N ARG A 9 9.36 11.58 -2.15
CA ARG A 9 9.54 12.10 -0.79
C ARG A 9 8.24 12.51 -0.10
N SER A 10 7.17 12.68 -0.88
CA SER A 10 5.85 13.13 -0.42
C SER A 10 4.90 11.99 -0.08
N ILE A 11 5.37 10.74 -0.06
CA ILE A 11 4.53 9.59 0.32
C ILE A 11 4.23 9.61 1.82
N ASP A 12 3.01 9.20 2.17
CA ASP A 12 2.60 9.02 3.55
C ASP A 12 2.48 7.52 3.85
N ILE A 13 3.23 7.06 4.86
CA ILE A 13 3.22 5.66 5.30
C ILE A 13 2.93 5.60 6.79
N LEU A 14 1.80 5.01 7.17
CA LEU A 14 1.42 4.91 8.58
C LEU A 14 2.18 3.82 9.34
N ILE A 15 2.33 2.64 8.75
CA ILE A 15 2.95 1.47 9.39
C ILE A 15 3.96 0.82 8.41
N PRO A 16 5.21 1.31 8.35
CA PRO A 16 6.17 0.89 7.33
C PRO A 16 6.52 -0.59 7.34
N TRP A 17 6.54 -1.23 8.53
CA TRP A 17 6.84 -2.65 8.66
C TRP A 17 5.74 -3.59 8.14
N ASN A 18 4.57 -3.06 7.79
CA ASN A 18 3.50 -3.81 7.12
C ASN A 18 3.60 -3.79 5.59
N ILE A 19 4.63 -3.15 5.02
CA ILE A 19 4.78 -3.00 3.57
C ILE A 19 5.89 -3.90 3.05
N SER A 20 5.55 -4.72 2.06
CA SER A 20 6.51 -5.47 1.25
C SER A 20 6.47 -4.97 -0.19
N LEU A 21 7.64 -4.59 -0.72
CA LEU A 21 7.83 -4.17 -2.11
C LEU A 21 8.76 -5.15 -2.81
N GLY A 22 8.38 -5.62 -4.00
CA GLY A 22 9.26 -6.32 -4.94
C GLY A 22 10.33 -5.42 -5.54
N ASP A 23 10.99 -5.89 -6.61
CA ASP A 23 12.02 -5.11 -7.32
C ASP A 23 11.37 -4.06 -8.24
N ARG A 24 12.03 -2.91 -8.46
CA ARG A 24 11.62 -1.88 -9.42
C ARG A 24 10.21 -1.29 -9.19
N VAL A 25 9.72 -1.31 -7.95
CA VAL A 25 8.44 -0.66 -7.61
C VAL A 25 8.59 0.87 -7.65
N HIS A 26 7.63 1.55 -8.27
CA HIS A 26 7.54 3.01 -8.26
C HIS A 26 6.33 3.45 -7.42
N ILE A 27 6.57 4.30 -6.42
CA ILE A 27 5.52 4.95 -5.63
C ILE A 27 5.58 6.46 -5.92
N GLY A 28 4.53 6.96 -6.56
CA GLY A 28 4.39 8.33 -7.03
C GLY A 28 4.17 9.35 -5.91
N GLU A 29 4.12 10.62 -6.28
CA GLU A 29 3.95 11.72 -5.32
C GLU A 29 2.62 11.65 -4.58
N HIS A 30 2.62 11.98 -3.28
CA HIS A 30 1.42 12.04 -2.45
C HIS A 30 0.61 10.74 -2.36
N VAL A 31 1.21 9.59 -2.69
CA VAL A 31 0.61 8.29 -2.43
C VAL A 31 0.48 8.06 -0.93
N ILE A 32 -0.70 7.58 -0.50
CA ILE A 32 -0.96 7.20 0.88
C ILE A 32 -0.97 5.67 0.98
N LEU A 33 -0.04 5.12 1.75
CA LEU A 33 0.00 3.71 2.11
C LEU A 33 -0.49 3.55 3.56
N TYR A 34 -1.81 3.43 3.72
CA TYR A 34 -2.48 3.27 5.00
C TYR A 34 -2.45 1.78 5.43
N ALA A 35 -1.24 1.32 5.75
CA ALA A 35 -0.89 -0.08 5.99
C ALA A 35 -1.29 -0.60 7.39
N LEU A 36 -2.54 -0.38 7.85
CA LEU A 36 -3.01 -0.98 9.11
C LEU A 36 -2.93 -2.52 9.07
N GLY A 37 -3.32 -3.10 7.94
CA GLY A 37 -3.02 -4.47 7.53
C GLY A 37 -1.82 -4.54 6.58
N PRO A 38 -1.33 -5.74 6.26
CA PRO A 38 -0.20 -5.94 5.35
C PRO A 38 -0.51 -5.44 3.93
N ILE A 39 0.44 -4.75 3.29
CA ILE A 39 0.38 -4.36 1.88
C ILE A 39 1.58 -5.00 1.17
N SER A 40 1.32 -5.81 0.15
CA SER A 40 2.34 -6.43 -0.70
C SER A 40 2.21 -5.94 -2.13
N ILE A 41 3.29 -5.41 -2.71
CA ILE A 41 3.34 -4.88 -4.08
C ILE A 41 4.40 -5.65 -4.86
N GLY A 42 3.99 -6.32 -5.94
CA GLY A 42 4.85 -7.11 -6.81
C GLY A 42 5.86 -6.27 -7.61
N SER A 43 6.84 -6.95 -8.20
CA SER A 43 7.94 -6.30 -8.94
C SER A 43 7.43 -5.54 -10.16
N GLY A 44 8.09 -4.44 -10.53
CA GLY A 44 7.75 -3.64 -11.72
C GLY A 44 6.47 -2.80 -11.60
N THR A 45 5.75 -2.89 -10.48
CA THR A 45 4.48 -2.19 -10.29
C THR A 45 4.65 -0.70 -10.03
N VAL A 46 3.74 0.10 -10.59
CA VAL A 46 3.62 1.54 -10.38
C VAL A 46 2.35 1.83 -9.59
N VAL A 47 2.50 2.57 -8.49
CA VAL A 47 1.40 3.22 -7.76
C VAL A 47 1.53 4.72 -8.00
N ASP A 48 0.64 5.26 -8.82
CA ASP A 48 0.76 6.61 -9.37
C ASP A 48 0.30 7.70 -8.39
N VAL A 49 0.57 8.94 -8.76
CA VAL A 49 0.34 10.15 -7.98
C VAL A 49 -1.02 10.17 -7.29
N ARG A 50 -1.01 10.41 -5.96
CA ARG A 50 -2.20 10.54 -5.09
C ARG A 50 -3.07 9.29 -4.92
N ALA A 51 -2.64 8.11 -5.38
CA ALA A 51 -3.32 6.87 -5.06
C ALA A 51 -3.33 6.60 -3.54
N HIS A 52 -4.39 5.96 -3.05
CA HIS A 52 -4.55 5.63 -1.63
C HIS A 52 -4.84 4.14 -1.45
N LEU A 53 -3.87 3.40 -0.90
CA LEU A 53 -4.04 2.00 -0.52
C LEU A 53 -4.39 1.91 0.96
N CYS A 54 -5.63 1.54 1.26
CA CYS A 54 -6.16 1.47 2.62
C CYS A 54 -6.37 0.02 3.09
N ALA A 55 -5.39 -0.52 3.82
CA ALA A 55 -5.46 -1.84 4.42
C ALA A 55 -6.11 -1.82 5.83
N GLY A 56 -6.99 -0.85 6.07
CA GLY A 56 -7.71 -0.67 7.33
C GLY A 56 -9.18 -0.46 7.06
N SER A 57 -10.04 -1.17 7.78
CA SER A 57 -11.49 -1.00 7.68
C SER A 57 -12.15 -1.28 9.04
N HIS A 58 -13.47 -1.29 9.07
CA HIS A 58 -14.26 -1.68 10.22
C HIS A 58 -15.34 -2.66 9.79
N ASP A 59 -15.69 -3.60 10.68
CA ASP A 59 -16.87 -4.41 10.47
C ASP A 59 -18.13 -3.56 10.75
N MET A 60 -18.84 -3.20 9.68
CA MET A 60 -20.06 -2.39 9.74
C MET A 60 -21.29 -3.21 10.17
N HIS A 61 -21.21 -4.53 10.20
CA HIS A 61 -22.29 -5.41 10.64
C HIS A 61 -22.31 -5.62 12.16
N ASP A 62 -21.19 -5.33 12.84
CA ASP A 62 -21.06 -5.38 14.29
C ASP A 62 -21.21 -3.97 14.89
N THR A 63 -22.15 -3.80 15.81
CA THR A 63 -22.40 -2.51 16.48
C THR A 63 -21.23 -2.02 17.34
N ARG A 64 -20.29 -2.91 17.68
CA ARG A 64 -19.02 -2.55 18.35
C ARG A 64 -18.03 -1.87 17.39
N PHE A 65 -18.31 -1.90 16.09
CA PHE A 65 -17.51 -1.30 15.03
C PHE A 65 -16.01 -1.66 15.11
N PRO A 66 -15.67 -2.96 15.28
CA PRO A 66 -14.29 -3.36 15.50
C PRO A 66 -13.42 -3.04 14.28
N LEU A 67 -12.19 -2.60 14.53
CA LEU A 67 -11.19 -2.37 13.50
C LEU A 67 -10.78 -3.70 12.84
N THR A 68 -10.81 -3.73 11.50
CA THR A 68 -10.31 -4.84 10.68
C THR A 68 -9.06 -4.42 9.90
N ARG A 69 -8.19 -5.38 9.62
CA ARG A 69 -6.87 -5.15 9.00
C ARG A 69 -6.62 -6.16 7.86
N PRO A 70 -7.50 -6.23 6.85
CA PRO A 70 -7.34 -7.16 5.74
C PRO A 70 -6.09 -6.80 4.92
N PRO A 71 -5.39 -7.80 4.34
CA PRO A 71 -4.23 -7.53 3.50
C PRO A 71 -4.64 -6.96 2.13
N ILE A 72 -3.73 -6.19 1.52
CA ILE A 72 -3.78 -5.82 0.10
C ILE A 72 -2.61 -6.51 -0.61
N THR A 73 -2.88 -7.18 -1.73
CA THR A 73 -1.87 -7.77 -2.61
C THR A 73 -2.03 -7.24 -4.02
N ILE A 74 -1.02 -6.54 -4.52
CA ILE A 74 -0.91 -6.10 -5.92
C ILE A 74 0.13 -6.97 -6.61
N GLY A 75 -0.19 -7.46 -7.80
CA GLY A 75 0.69 -8.32 -8.59
C GLY A 75 1.93 -7.61 -9.14
N GLU A 76 2.67 -8.32 -9.99
CA GLU A 76 3.79 -7.76 -10.75
C GLU A 76 3.30 -6.96 -11.96
N ASP A 77 4.12 -6.02 -12.42
CA ASP A 77 3.89 -5.19 -13.62
C ASP A 77 2.50 -4.53 -13.70
N CYS A 78 1.92 -4.20 -12.53
CA CYS A 78 0.64 -3.52 -12.42
C CYS A 78 0.80 -2.01 -12.53
N PHE A 79 -0.27 -1.33 -12.91
CA PHE A 79 -0.39 0.13 -12.83
C PHE A 79 -1.64 0.49 -12.02
N ILE A 80 -1.47 1.25 -10.94
CA ILE A 80 -2.56 1.76 -10.10
C ILE A 80 -2.58 3.29 -10.24
N GLY A 81 -3.62 3.82 -10.87
CA GLY A 81 -3.85 5.26 -11.06
C GLY A 81 -4.76 5.89 -10.03
#